data_AF-A0A9J6D2Y0-F1
#
_entry.id   AF-A0A9J6D2Y0-F1
#
_cell.length_a   1.000
_cell.length_b   1.000
_cell.length_c   1.000
_cell.angle_alpha   90.00
_cell.angle_beta   90.00
_cell.angle_gamma   90.00
#
_symmetry.space_group_name_H-M   'P 1'
#
loop_
_entity.id
_entity.type
_entity.pdbx_description
1 polymer ?
#
loop_
_entity_poly.entity_id
_entity_poly.type
_entity_poly.pdbx_seq_one_letter_code
_entity_poly.pdbx_strand_id
1 'polypeptide(L)'
;MARSVQCASAAAAGRGVRFPSAPSDYPFLLPTLPSGDSMEECVFLHGDLEQRPYPLKDFRAPLKKVGLIKAITGIGAFQMNHIWLAKMRSKDDKEALLKTGGLRVKGVFCAIIDPIQHDVTVKIHWVDFAVSNESIRQALGEFGEVLEVSNDNWTVRGL
;
A
#
# COMPACT_ATOMS: atom_id res chain seq x y z
N MET A 1 -19.36 -36.51 19.94
CA MET A 1 -17.93 -36.54 19.56
C MET A 1 -17.85 -36.67 18.06
N ALA A 2 -17.18 -35.87 17.24
CA ALA A 2 -16.61 -34.53 17.38
C ALA A 2 -16.82 -33.88 15.99
N ARG A 3 -17.40 -32.68 15.96
CA ARG A 3 -17.55 -31.89 14.73
C ARG A 3 -16.17 -31.37 14.35
N SER A 4 -15.75 -31.57 13.09
CA SER A 4 -14.55 -30.96 12.53
C SER A 4 -14.76 -29.43 12.46
N VAL A 5 -14.27 -28.74 13.48
CA VAL A 5 -14.13 -27.29 13.49
C VAL A 5 -12.74 -26.99 12.94
N GLN A 6 -12.66 -26.59 11.66
CA GLN A 6 -11.68 -25.62 11.17
C GLN A 6 -11.98 -25.27 9.70
N CYS A 7 -13.00 -24.41 9.56
CA CYS A 7 -13.13 -23.49 8.45
C CYS A 7 -12.11 -22.34 8.61
N ALA A 8 -11.72 -21.77 7.46
CA ALA A 8 -11.38 -20.36 7.26
C ALA A 8 -10.18 -19.79 8.04
N SER A 9 -9.02 -19.72 7.39
CA SER A 9 -7.94 -18.81 7.84
C SER A 9 -7.04 -18.28 6.71
N ALA A 10 -6.98 -18.93 5.54
CA ALA A 10 -6.07 -18.45 4.48
C ALA A 10 -6.52 -17.13 3.80
N ALA A 11 -7.80 -16.77 3.87
CA ALA A 11 -8.30 -15.52 3.27
C ALA A 11 -7.93 -14.26 4.07
N ALA A 12 -7.51 -14.39 5.34
CA ALA A 12 -7.20 -13.25 6.20
C ALA A 12 -5.82 -12.62 5.93
N ALA A 13 -4.95 -13.29 5.17
CA ALA A 13 -3.63 -12.80 4.80
C ALA A 13 -3.67 -12.22 3.38
N GLY A 14 -4.23 -11.01 3.25
CA GLY A 14 -4.41 -10.28 1.99
C GLY A 14 -3.13 -10.08 1.15
N ARG A 15 -3.36 -9.90 -0.16
CA ARG A 15 -2.38 -9.84 -1.26
C ARG A 15 -1.76 -8.43 -1.37
N GLY A 16 -0.47 -8.35 -1.67
CA GLY A 16 0.20 -7.12 -2.12
C GLY A 16 0.30 -6.02 -1.06
N VAL A 17 1.09 -4.98 -1.36
CA VAL A 17 1.46 -3.81 -0.52
C VAL A 17 0.70 -3.73 0.81
N ARG A 18 1.32 -4.18 1.90
CA ARG A 18 0.80 -3.90 3.24
C ARG A 18 1.07 -2.45 3.56
N PHE A 19 0.02 -1.64 3.52
CA PHE A 19 -0.13 -0.57 4.50
C PHE A 19 -0.56 -1.27 5.79
N PRO A 20 0.31 -1.45 6.81
CA PRO A 20 -0.01 -2.27 7.98
C PRO A 20 -1.24 -1.76 8.76
N SER A 21 -1.55 -0.49 8.55
CA SER A 21 -2.66 0.29 9.09
C SER A 21 -3.94 0.24 8.24
N ALA A 22 -3.90 -0.29 7.01
CA ALA A 22 -5.06 -0.36 6.13
C ALA A 22 -6.01 -1.51 6.53
N PRO A 23 -7.33 -1.32 6.38
CA PRO A 23 -8.29 -2.42 6.39
C PRO A 23 -7.95 -3.48 5.33
N SER A 24 -8.25 -4.75 5.61
CA SER A 24 -7.91 -5.89 4.73
C SER A 24 -8.63 -5.87 3.38
N ASP A 25 -9.75 -5.15 3.29
CA ASP A 25 -10.63 -5.00 2.14
C ASP A 25 -10.55 -3.60 1.50
N TYR A 26 -9.55 -2.80 1.90
CA TYR A 26 -9.40 -1.43 1.37
C TYR A 26 -9.15 -1.45 -0.15
N PRO A 27 -10.04 -0.84 -0.95
CA PRO A 27 -9.93 -0.93 -2.41
C PRO A 27 -8.86 0.04 -2.92
N PHE A 28 -7.81 -0.48 -3.52
CA PHE A 28 -6.80 0.31 -4.22
C PHE A 28 -7.14 0.44 -5.70
N LEU A 29 -7.26 1.68 -6.17
CA LEU A 29 -7.30 2.02 -7.60
C LEU A 29 -6.29 3.13 -7.84
N LEU A 30 -5.22 2.82 -8.58
CA LEU A 30 -4.13 3.75 -8.84
C LEU A 30 -3.91 3.89 -10.35
N PRO A 31 -3.72 5.11 -10.87
CA PRO A 31 -3.16 5.31 -12.18
C PRO A 31 -1.67 4.97 -12.13
N THR A 32 -1.03 4.97 -13.29
CA THR A 32 0.43 4.99 -13.37
C THR A 32 0.94 6.24 -12.65
N LEU A 33 1.67 6.04 -11.56
CA LEU A 33 2.27 7.13 -10.79
C LEU A 33 3.56 7.58 -11.46
N PRO A 34 3.83 8.90 -11.55
CA PRO A 34 5.10 9.40 -12.04
C PRO A 34 6.22 9.05 -11.05
N SER A 35 7.42 8.86 -11.57
CA SER A 35 8.65 8.60 -10.81
C SER A 35 9.77 9.57 -11.23
N GLY A 36 10.91 9.50 -10.53
CA GLY A 36 12.11 10.33 -10.78
C GLY A 36 12.28 11.49 -9.81
N ASP A 37 13.33 12.29 -10.02
CA ASP A 37 13.83 13.30 -9.06
C ASP A 37 12.76 14.32 -8.62
N SER A 38 11.82 14.66 -9.50
CA SER A 38 10.72 15.57 -9.19
C SER A 38 9.73 15.04 -8.14
N MET A 39 9.77 13.73 -7.85
CA MET A 39 8.90 13.04 -6.89
C MET A 39 9.57 12.75 -5.55
N GLU A 40 10.83 13.17 -5.37
CA GLU A 40 11.61 12.92 -4.14
C GLU A 40 10.93 13.43 -2.87
N GLU A 41 10.28 14.58 -2.96
CA GLU A 41 9.59 15.24 -1.86
C GLU A 41 8.06 15.07 -1.94
N CYS A 42 7.58 14.18 -2.80
CA CYS A 42 6.16 14.01 -3.07
C CYS A 42 5.61 12.73 -2.42
N VAL A 43 4.34 12.78 -2.05
CA VAL A 43 3.54 11.61 -1.68
C VAL A 43 2.18 11.65 -2.35
N PHE A 44 1.60 10.48 -2.60
CA PHE A 44 0.23 10.34 -3.03
C PHE A 44 -0.67 9.98 -1.85
N LEU A 45 -1.74 10.75 -1.67
CA LEU A 45 -2.81 10.45 -0.74
C LEU A 45 -3.93 9.76 -1.51
N HIS A 46 -4.13 8.47 -1.26
CA HIS A 46 -5.22 7.70 -1.85
C HIS A 46 -6.36 7.64 -0.84
N GLY A 47 -7.46 8.33 -1.14
CA GLY A 47 -8.71 8.24 -0.39
C GLY A 47 -9.53 7.03 -0.78
N ASP A 48 -10.37 6.57 0.15
CA ASP A 48 -11.35 5.52 -0.05
C ASP A 48 -12.33 5.82 -1.22
N LEU A 49 -12.54 4.84 -2.08
CA LEU A 49 -13.39 4.96 -3.26
C LEU A 49 -14.87 5.20 -2.93
N GLU A 50 -15.36 4.77 -1.77
CA GLU A 50 -16.76 4.95 -1.38
C GLU A 50 -17.05 6.39 -0.92
N GLN A 51 -16.01 7.12 -0.53
CA GLN A 51 -16.13 8.43 0.07
C GLN A 51 -15.84 9.59 -0.89
N ARG A 52 -15.66 9.28 -2.18
CA ARG A 52 -15.51 10.29 -3.23
C ARG A 52 -16.74 11.20 -3.35
N PRO A 53 -16.57 12.46 -3.80
CA PRO A 53 -15.30 13.12 -4.12
C PRO A 53 -14.59 13.68 -2.88
N TYR A 54 -13.28 13.88 -2.98
CA TYR A 54 -12.48 14.51 -1.94
C TYR A 54 -12.08 15.94 -2.30
N PRO A 55 -12.67 16.99 -1.71
CA PRO A 55 -12.17 18.35 -1.81
C PRO A 55 -10.93 18.58 -0.92
N LEU A 56 -10.11 19.58 -1.26
CA LEU A 56 -8.89 19.94 -0.51
C LEU A 56 -9.13 20.12 1.01
N LYS A 57 -10.29 20.68 1.39
CA LYS A 57 -10.64 20.93 2.79
C LYS A 57 -10.64 19.65 3.65
N ASP A 58 -10.89 18.49 3.05
CA ASP A 58 -10.99 17.23 3.76
C ASP A 58 -9.62 16.73 4.25
N PHE A 59 -8.53 17.13 3.57
CA PHE A 59 -7.16 16.75 3.95
C PHE A 59 -6.56 17.69 4.98
N ARG A 60 -7.01 18.95 5.05
CA ARG A 60 -6.42 19.97 5.93
C ARG A 60 -6.47 19.60 7.40
N ALA A 61 -7.61 19.11 7.90
CA ALA A 61 -7.75 18.75 9.30
C ALA A 61 -6.94 17.49 9.67
N PRO A 62 -6.96 16.39 8.89
CA PRO A 62 -6.10 15.23 9.11
C PRO A 62 -4.61 15.57 9.12
N LEU A 63 -4.15 16.37 8.16
CA LEU A 63 -2.75 16.81 8.06
C LEU A 63 -2.34 17.72 9.24
N LYS A 64 -3.26 18.56 9.73
CA LYS A 64 -3.03 19.36 10.95
C LYS A 64 -2.94 18.47 12.18
N LYS A 65 -3.79 17.43 12.27
CA LYS A 65 -3.82 16.49 13.40
C LYS A 65 -2.49 15.73 13.55
N VAL A 66 -1.85 15.37 12.43
CA VAL A 66 -0.51 14.74 12.44
C VAL A 66 0.64 15.74 12.51
N GLY A 67 0.36 17.04 12.65
CA GLY A 67 1.38 18.08 12.82
C GLY A 67 2.10 18.52 11.53
N LEU A 68 1.78 17.93 10.37
CA LEU A 68 2.54 18.11 9.12
C LEU A 68 1.91 19.10 8.14
N ILE A 69 0.81 19.76 8.50
CA ILE A 69 0.16 20.74 7.60
C ILE A 69 1.08 21.89 7.16
N LYS A 70 2.04 22.30 8.01
CA LYS A 70 3.01 23.36 7.67
C LYS A 70 4.14 22.87 6.76
N ALA A 71 4.34 21.56 6.68
CA ALA A 71 5.36 20.92 5.85
C ALA A 71 4.92 20.79 4.38
N ILE A 72 3.64 21.01 4.07
CA ILE A 72 3.13 20.91 2.70
C ILE A 72 3.40 22.21 1.94
N THR A 73 4.08 22.12 0.81
CA THR A 73 4.37 23.23 -0.10
C THR A 73 3.38 23.30 -1.27
N GLY A 74 2.75 22.18 -1.61
CA GLY A 74 1.70 22.10 -2.63
C GLY A 74 0.85 20.85 -2.44
N ILE A 75 -0.44 20.94 -2.76
CA ILE A 75 -1.35 19.79 -2.72
C ILE A 75 -2.45 19.97 -3.76
N GLY A 76 -2.71 18.93 -4.55
CA GLY A 76 -3.68 18.97 -5.64
C GLY A 76 -4.21 17.60 -6.02
N ALA A 77 -5.42 17.57 -6.60
CA ALA A 77 -5.97 16.35 -7.16
C ALA A 77 -5.10 15.87 -8.33
N PHE A 78 -4.87 14.57 -8.43
CA PHE A 78 -4.03 13.96 -9.45
C PHE A 78 -4.80 12.91 -10.23
N GLN A 79 -5.15 13.22 -11.48
CA GLN A 79 -5.85 12.40 -12.48
C GLN A 79 -7.24 11.87 -12.07
N MET A 80 -7.39 11.33 -10.87
CA MET A 80 -8.60 10.76 -10.30
C MET A 80 -9.05 11.53 -9.06
N ASN A 81 -10.36 11.58 -8.81
CA ASN A 81 -10.98 12.33 -7.71
C ASN A 81 -10.73 11.79 -6.28
N HIS A 82 -9.97 10.69 -6.15
CA HIS A 82 -9.57 10.08 -4.89
C HIS A 82 -8.05 10.07 -4.68
N ILE A 83 -7.29 10.62 -5.63
CA ILE A 83 -5.83 10.65 -5.54
C ILE A 83 -5.39 12.10 -5.50
N TRP A 84 -4.59 12.40 -4.49
CA TRP A 84 -4.03 13.72 -4.28
C TRP A 84 -2.52 13.64 -4.21
N LEU A 85 -1.85 14.48 -4.98
CA LEU A 85 -0.41 14.67 -4.90
C LEU A 85 -0.14 15.76 -3.87
N ALA A 86 0.67 15.44 -2.86
CA ALA A 86 1.16 16.40 -1.88
C ALA A 86 2.69 16.53 -2.02
N LYS A 87 3.16 17.76 -2.23
CA LYS A 87 4.58 18.11 -2.19
C LYS A 87 4.94 18.58 -0.79
N MET A 88 5.94 17.95 -0.22
CA MET A 88 6.50 18.26 1.09
C MET A 88 7.61 19.30 0.96
N ARG A 89 8.02 19.88 2.08
CA ARG A 89 9.11 20.88 2.14
C ARG A 89 10.49 20.24 2.12
N SER A 90 10.59 19.02 2.65
CA SER A 90 11.83 18.25 2.72
C SER A 90 11.55 16.74 2.66
N LYS A 91 12.60 15.95 2.43
CA LYS A 91 12.55 14.48 2.52
C LYS A 91 12.19 14.01 3.94
N ASP A 92 12.71 14.67 4.98
CA ASP A 92 12.39 14.34 6.38
C ASP A 92 10.90 14.51 6.69
N ASP A 93 10.27 15.56 6.17
CA ASP A 93 8.84 15.80 6.33
C ASP A 93 8.00 14.74 5.60
N LYS A 94 8.44 14.30 4.41
CA LYS A 94 7.87 13.18 3.68
C LYS A 94 7.96 11.89 4.49
N GLU A 95 9.13 11.56 5.03
CA GLU A 95 9.31 10.37 5.87
C GLU A 95 8.45 10.42 7.13
N ALA A 96 8.35 11.58 7.78
CA ALA A 96 7.49 11.76 8.94
C ALA A 96 6.01 11.49 8.59
N LEU A 97 5.57 11.90 7.40
CA LEU A 97 4.21 11.63 6.91
C LEU A 97 4.00 10.14 6.62
N LEU A 98 4.95 9.48 5.94
CA LEU A 98 4.90 8.03 5.65
C LEU A 98 4.85 7.19 6.94
N LYS A 99 5.63 7.57 7.97
CA LYS A 99 5.66 6.91 9.29
C LYS A 99 4.32 6.93 10.04
N THR A 100 3.38 7.80 9.65
CA THR A 100 2.02 7.77 10.21
C THR A 100 1.23 6.53 9.77
N GLY A 101 1.66 5.87 8.70
CA GLY A 101 1.00 4.71 8.09
C GLY A 101 -0.31 5.04 7.37
N GLY A 102 -0.83 6.26 7.48
CA GLY A 102 -2.09 6.64 6.87
C GLY A 102 -2.76 7.79 7.60
N LEU A 103 -3.74 8.41 6.93
CA LEU A 103 -4.56 9.47 7.51
C LEU A 103 -6.00 8.97 7.71
N ARG A 104 -6.75 9.68 8.56
CA ARG A 104 -8.21 9.55 8.64
C ARG A 104 -8.88 10.72 7.92
N VAL A 105 -9.21 10.56 6.65
CA VAL A 105 -9.86 11.58 5.81
C VAL A 105 -11.35 11.25 5.74
N LYS A 106 -12.24 12.21 6.07
CA LYS A 106 -13.68 11.94 6.25
C LYS A 106 -13.99 10.79 7.22
N GLY A 107 -13.10 10.54 8.19
CA GLY A 107 -13.23 9.47 9.19
C GLY A 107 -12.77 8.08 8.73
N VAL A 108 -12.59 7.87 7.41
CA VAL A 108 -12.11 6.61 6.82
C VAL A 108 -10.60 6.62 6.60
N PHE A 109 -10.02 5.44 6.38
CA PHE A 109 -8.59 5.30 6.09
C PHE A 109 -8.25 5.98 4.75
N CYS A 110 -7.08 6.61 4.71
CA CYS A 110 -6.48 7.21 3.53
C CYS A 110 -5.03 6.74 3.50
N ALA A 111 -4.67 6.00 2.47
CA ALA A 111 -3.30 5.51 2.29
C ALA A 111 -2.37 6.67 1.89
N ILE A 112 -1.13 6.59 2.32
CA ILE A 112 -0.05 7.51 1.94
C ILE A 112 0.97 6.67 1.18
N ILE A 113 1.15 6.98 -0.10
CA ILE A 113 1.92 6.18 -1.03
C ILE A 113 3.17 6.98 -1.39
N ASP A 114 4.33 6.36 -1.22
CA ASP A 114 5.58 6.89 -1.73
C ASP A 114 5.69 6.56 -3.23
N PRO A 115 5.79 7.56 -4.13
CA PRO A 115 5.96 7.32 -5.56
C PRO A 115 7.33 6.77 -5.96
N ILE A 116 8.31 6.74 -5.06
CA ILE A 116 9.66 6.22 -5.31
C ILE A 116 9.83 4.81 -4.75
N GLN A 117 9.18 4.52 -3.62
CA GLN A 117 9.26 3.20 -3.01
C GLN A 117 8.27 2.26 -3.71
N HIS A 118 8.82 1.39 -4.57
CA HIS A 118 8.05 0.42 -5.37
C HIS A 118 8.17 -1.02 -4.87
N ASP A 119 8.75 -1.24 -3.69
CA ASP A 119 8.93 -2.59 -3.16
C ASP A 119 7.56 -3.16 -2.77
N VAL A 120 7.12 -4.18 -3.51
CA VAL A 120 5.87 -4.89 -3.23
C VAL A 120 6.19 -6.30 -2.77
N THR A 121 5.68 -6.66 -1.59
CA THR A 121 5.63 -8.06 -1.16
C THR A 121 4.32 -8.68 -1.61
N VAL A 122 4.38 -9.75 -2.40
CA VAL A 122 3.22 -10.51 -2.86
C VAL A 122 3.27 -11.94 -2.33
N LYS A 123 2.11 -12.52 -2.03
CA LYS A 123 1.97 -13.94 -1.72
C LYS A 123 1.29 -14.64 -2.88
N ILE A 124 2.00 -15.60 -3.48
CA ILE A 124 1.48 -16.40 -4.58
C ILE A 124 0.88 -17.68 -3.99
N HIS A 125 -0.37 -17.96 -4.35
CA HIS A 125 -1.07 -19.16 -3.93
C HIS A 125 -1.10 -20.20 -5.04
N TRP A 126 -1.25 -21.47 -4.66
CA TRP A 126 -1.37 -22.61 -5.58
C TRP A 126 -0.18 -22.80 -6.52
N VAL A 127 1.01 -22.43 -6.05
CA VAL A 127 2.26 -22.77 -6.73
C VAL A 127 2.45 -24.28 -6.60
N ASP A 128 2.65 -24.95 -7.74
CA ASP A 128 2.92 -26.39 -7.77
C ASP A 128 4.26 -26.70 -7.07
N PHE A 129 4.33 -27.85 -6.38
CA PHE A 129 5.51 -28.24 -5.60
C PHE A 129 6.79 -28.39 -6.42
N ALA A 130 6.69 -28.62 -7.73
CA ALA A 130 7.83 -28.72 -8.64
C ALA A 130 8.37 -27.36 -9.11
N VAL A 131 7.64 -26.26 -8.87
CA VAL A 131 8.05 -24.92 -9.30
C VAL A 131 9.11 -24.38 -8.34
N SER A 132 10.28 -24.08 -8.89
CA SER A 132 11.40 -23.50 -8.13
C SER A 132 11.22 -21.99 -7.93
N ASN A 133 11.86 -21.44 -6.89
CA ASN A 133 11.91 -19.99 -6.66
C ASN A 133 12.51 -19.24 -7.85
N GLU A 134 13.44 -19.85 -8.59
CA GLU A 134 14.03 -19.25 -9.78
C GLU A 134 13.02 -19.12 -10.91
N SER A 135 12.18 -20.14 -11.12
CA SER A 135 11.09 -20.08 -12.10
C SER A 135 10.08 -18.98 -11.74
N ILE A 136 9.77 -18.81 -10.45
CA ILE A 136 8.89 -17.73 -9.96
C ILE A 136 9.55 -16.37 -10.21
N ARG A 137 10.83 -16.23 -9.85
CA ARG A 137 11.61 -15.00 -10.09
C ARG A 137 11.60 -14.61 -11.57
N GLN A 138 11.88 -15.57 -12.44
CA GLN A 138 11.94 -15.33 -13.88
C GLN A 138 10.57 -14.94 -14.46
N ALA A 139 9.50 -15.59 -13.99
CA ALA A 139 8.13 -15.23 -14.37
C ALA A 139 7.73 -13.84 -13.88
N LEU A 140 8.07 -13.47 -12.63
CA LEU A 140 7.76 -12.15 -12.09
C LEU A 140 8.67 -11.03 -12.63
N GLY A 141 9.81 -11.39 -13.21
CA GLY A 141 10.77 -10.45 -13.79
C GLY A 141 10.19 -9.57 -14.90
N GLU A 142 9.09 -10.00 -15.54
CA GLU A 142 8.38 -9.18 -16.53
C GLU A 142 7.64 -7.97 -15.91
N PHE A 143 7.34 -8.03 -14.61
CA PHE A 143 6.62 -6.98 -13.88
C PHE A 143 7.54 -6.07 -13.07
N GLY A 144 8.80 -6.45 -12.87
CA GLY A 144 9.78 -5.65 -12.14
C GLY A 144 10.96 -6.47 -11.63
N GLU A 145 11.88 -5.78 -10.95
CA GLU A 145 12.99 -6.45 -10.26
C GLU A 145 12.46 -7.24 -9.05
N VAL A 146 12.82 -8.52 -8.97
CA VAL A 146 12.41 -9.40 -7.87
C VAL A 146 13.52 -9.45 -6.83
N LEU A 147 13.33 -8.74 -5.72
CA LEU A 147 14.30 -8.64 -4.63
C LEU A 147 14.48 -9.96 -3.86
N GLU A 148 13.37 -10.62 -3.51
CA GLU A 148 13.38 -11.85 -2.71
C GLU A 148 12.23 -12.80 -3.12
N VAL A 149 12.49 -14.10 -3.07
CA VAL A 149 11.47 -15.15 -3.20
C VAL A 149 11.72 -16.20 -2.11
N SER A 150 10.72 -16.42 -1.26
CA SER A 150 10.74 -17.43 -0.20
C SER A 150 9.48 -18.29 -0.24
N ASN A 151 9.61 -19.55 0.19
CA ASN A 151 8.50 -20.50 0.27
C ASN A 151 8.09 -20.70 1.72
N ASP A 152 6.79 -20.54 1.98
CA ASP A 152 6.17 -20.97 3.23
C ASP A 152 5.92 -22.50 3.17
N ASN A 153 6.93 -23.30 3.51
CA ASN A 153 6.76 -24.74 3.61
C ASN A 153 6.14 -25.11 4.96
N TRP A 154 4.92 -25.62 4.93
CA TRP A 154 4.25 -26.14 6.13
C TRP A 154 4.66 -27.60 6.31
N THR A 155 5.45 -27.90 7.33
CA THR A 155 5.73 -29.30 7.69
C THR A 155 4.53 -29.87 8.46
N VAL A 156 3.83 -30.84 7.87
CA VAL A 156 2.86 -31.65 8.61
C VAL A 156 3.62 -32.82 9.23
N ARG A 157 3.67 -32.93 10.57
CA ARG A 157 4.31 -34.08 11.22
C ARG A 157 3.63 -35.38 10.80
N GLY A 158 4.38 -36.28 10.17
CA GLY A 158 3.91 -37.62 9.78
C GLY A 158 3.68 -37.83 8.28
N LEU A 159 3.97 -36.82 7.45
CA LEU A 159 4.25 -36.96 6.01
C LEU A 159 5.73 -36.74 5.75
#